data_AF-A0A831RFZ4-F1
#
_entry.id   AF-A0A831RFZ4-F1
#
_cell.length_a   1.000
_cell.length_b   1.000
_cell.length_c   1.000
_cell.angle_alpha   90.00
_cell.angle_beta   90.00
_cell.angle_gamma   90.00
#
_symmetry.space_group_name_H-M   'P 1'
#
loop_
_entity.id
_entity.type
_entity.pdbx_description
1 polymer ?
#
loop_
_entity_poly.entity_id
_entity_poly.type
_entity_poly.pdbx_seq_one_letter_code
_entity_poly.pdbx_strand_id
1 'polypeptide(L)'
;MNESVLLTDLYQLTMLQGYWHEGMAETAIFELFVRKFPPQRNFLIAAGLEQALDYLENLHFTDDEIAYLRKSGFFQDAFLRDLRHFRFTGDVDAMPEGTVFFPNEPILRVTAPLPQAQLVETRLINLLQFQTL
;
A
#
# COMPACT_ATOMS: atom_id res chain seq x y z
N MET A 1 17.09 4.71 1.42
CA MET A 1 16.98 3.93 2.67
C MET A 1 15.93 2.89 2.40
N ASN A 2 16.22 1.58 2.54
CA ASN A 2 15.21 0.56 2.35
C ASN A 2 14.18 0.69 3.48
N GLU A 3 12.99 1.17 3.14
CA GLU A 3 11.89 1.24 4.10
C GLU A 3 11.31 -0.16 4.29
N SER A 4 11.08 -0.53 5.55
CA SER A 4 10.56 -1.85 5.92
C SER A 4 9.12 -2.03 5.45
N VAL A 5 8.79 -3.19 4.88
CA VAL A 5 7.41 -3.57 4.54
C VAL A 5 6.54 -3.72 5.78
N LEU A 6 7.18 -3.96 6.94
CA LEU A 6 6.51 -4.01 8.23
C LEU A 6 6.11 -2.64 8.77
N LEU A 7 6.44 -1.54 8.07
CA LEU A 7 5.83 -0.23 8.33
C LEU A 7 4.41 -0.19 7.78
N THR A 8 3.57 -1.04 8.34
CA THR A 8 2.17 -1.24 8.01
C THR A 8 1.42 -1.62 9.29
N ASP A 9 0.10 -1.58 9.25
CA ASP A 9 -0.70 -2.03 10.38
C ASP A 9 -0.73 -3.56 10.43
N LEU A 10 -0.69 -4.14 11.63
CA LEU A 10 -0.72 -5.60 11.81
C LEU A 10 -1.92 -6.26 11.12
N TYR A 11 -3.05 -5.56 11.04
CA TYR A 11 -4.25 -6.10 10.40
C TYR A 11 -4.03 -6.39 8.91
N GLN A 12 -3.19 -5.61 8.21
CA GLN A 12 -2.87 -5.81 6.80
C GLN A 12 -2.20 -7.17 6.60
N LEU A 13 -1.26 -7.53 7.48
CA LEU A 13 -0.56 -8.82 7.44
C LEU A 13 -1.48 -9.98 7.79
N THR A 14 -2.39 -9.80 8.76
CA THR A 14 -3.35 -10.85 9.11
C THR A 14 -4.40 -11.07 8.03
N MET A 15 -4.84 -10.01 7.33
CA MET A 15 -5.72 -10.13 6.16
C MET A 15 -4.99 -10.77 4.99
N LEU A 16 -3.72 -10.43 4.77
CA LEU A 16 -2.89 -11.05 3.75
C LEU A 16 -2.81 -12.57 3.92
N GLN A 17 -2.62 -13.04 5.17
CA GLN A 17 -2.68 -14.47 5.48
C GLN A 17 -4.08 -15.06 5.26
N GLY A 18 -5.15 -14.33 5.60
CA GLY A 18 -6.52 -14.75 5.35
C GLY A 18 -6.79 -14.97 3.86
N TYR A 19 -6.42 -14.01 3.01
CA TYR A 19 -6.55 -14.14 1.55
C TYR A 19 -5.71 -15.27 1.00
N TRP A 20 -4.47 -15.43 1.49
CA TRP A 20 -3.62 -16.54 1.11
C TRP A 20 -4.25 -17.89 1.45
N HIS A 21 -4.84 -18.02 2.64
CA HIS A 21 -5.49 -19.25 3.09
C HIS A 21 -6.72 -19.61 2.25
N GLU A 22 -7.53 -18.61 1.89
CA GLU A 22 -8.74 -18.78 1.07
C GLU A 22 -8.44 -18.78 -0.44
N GLY A 23 -7.18 -18.64 -0.86
CA GLY A 23 -6.80 -18.57 -2.28
C GLY A 23 -7.33 -17.33 -3.02
N MET A 24 -7.62 -16.25 -2.29
CA MET A 24 -8.17 -15.01 -2.84
C MET A 24 -7.08 -14.16 -3.50
N ALA A 25 -6.80 -14.44 -4.77
CA ALA A 25 -5.81 -13.71 -5.58
C ALA A 25 -6.44 -12.90 -6.73
N GLU A 26 -7.75 -12.65 -6.66
CA GLU A 26 -8.50 -11.96 -7.71
C GLU A 26 -8.04 -10.51 -7.87
N THR A 27 -8.23 -9.94 -9.06
CA THR A 27 -7.89 -8.53 -9.31
C THR A 27 -8.83 -7.62 -8.53
N ALA A 28 -8.27 -6.68 -7.78
CA ALA A 28 -9.00 -5.66 -7.04
C ALA A 28 -8.55 -4.27 -7.47
N ILE A 29 -9.46 -3.30 -7.34
CA ILE A 29 -9.22 -1.89 -7.66
C ILE A 29 -9.47 -1.07 -6.40
N PHE A 30 -8.47 -0.29 -5.99
CA PHE A 30 -8.54 0.62 -4.85
C PHE A 30 -8.28 2.04 -5.34
N GLU A 31 -9.08 2.99 -4.86
CA GLU A 31 -8.96 4.40 -5.20
C GLU A 31 -8.74 5.24 -3.94
N LEU A 32 -7.70 6.08 -3.96
CA LEU A 32 -7.41 7.05 -2.92
C LEU A 32 -8.01 8.40 -3.30
N PHE A 33 -8.80 8.97 -2.39
CA PHE A 33 -9.37 10.31 -2.52
C PHE A 33 -9.57 10.97 -1.16
N VAL A 34 -9.61 12.30 -1.16
CA VAL A 34 -9.89 13.10 0.04
C VAL A 34 -11.38 13.43 0.08
N ARG A 35 -12.02 13.33 1.25
CA ARG A 35 -13.46 13.61 1.40
C ARG A 35 -13.78 15.04 1.81
N LYS A 36 -12.88 15.66 2.59
CA LYS A 36 -13.08 16.98 3.19
C LYS A 36 -11.76 17.74 3.19
N PHE A 37 -11.86 19.04 2.93
CA PHE A 37 -10.71 19.93 3.02
C PHE A 37 -10.42 20.39 4.46
N PRO A 38 -9.18 20.79 4.74
CA PRO A 38 -8.87 21.67 5.86
C PRO A 38 -9.69 22.96 5.78
N PRO A 39 -10.16 23.55 6.91
CA PRO A 39 -11.13 24.66 6.88
C PRO A 39 -10.69 25.90 6.10
N GLN A 40 -9.39 26.11 5.91
CA GLN A 40 -8.82 27.28 5.25
C GLN A 40 -8.24 26.99 3.85
N ARG A 41 -8.51 25.81 3.26
CA ARG A 41 -8.03 25.44 1.92
C ARG A 41 -9.20 25.17 0.97
N ASN A 42 -9.13 25.77 -0.21
CA ASN A 42 -10.14 25.61 -1.27
C ASN A 42 -9.79 24.51 -2.29
N PHE A 43 -8.54 24.03 -2.25
CA PHE A 43 -8.02 22.96 -3.11
C PHE A 43 -6.82 22.31 -2.43
N LEU A 44 -6.43 21.15 -2.96
CA LEU A 44 -5.18 20.47 -2.62
C LEU A 44 -4.33 20.29 -3.88
N ILE A 45 -3.03 20.07 -3.71
CA ILE A 45 -2.09 19.80 -4.80
C ILE A 45 -1.63 18.35 -4.63
N ALA A 46 -1.75 17.54 -5.68
CA ALA A 46 -1.24 16.18 -5.68
C ALA A 46 0.29 16.19 -5.55
N ALA A 47 0.81 15.48 -4.55
CA ALA A 47 2.24 15.33 -4.28
C ALA A 47 2.48 13.99 -3.58
N GLY A 48 3.67 13.41 -3.76
CA GLY A 48 4.07 12.15 -3.13
C GLY A 48 4.05 10.92 -4.06
N LEU A 49 3.86 11.12 -5.36
CA LEU A 49 3.80 10.07 -6.37
C LEU A 49 5.18 9.43 -6.58
N GLU A 50 6.26 10.21 -6.61
CA GLU A 50 7.63 9.69 -6.74
C GLU A 50 7.93 8.68 -5.61
N GLN A 51 7.67 9.07 -4.36
CA GLN A 51 7.90 8.22 -3.20
C GLN A 51 6.97 6.99 -3.17
N ALA A 52 5.74 7.14 -3.66
CA ALA A 52 4.80 6.03 -3.79
C ALA A 52 5.29 4.99 -4.81
N LEU A 53 5.77 5.42 -5.98
CA LEU A 53 6.32 4.53 -7.00
C LEU A 53 7.61 3.87 -6.53
N ASP A 54 8.53 4.63 -5.93
CA ASP A 54 9.76 4.10 -5.33
C ASP A 54 9.46 2.98 -4.31
N TYR A 55 8.46 3.18 -3.45
CA TYR A 55 8.03 2.16 -2.49
C TYR A 55 7.50 0.90 -3.18
N LEU A 56 6.63 1.05 -4.18
CA LEU A 56 6.02 -0.08 -4.89
C LEU A 56 7.05 -0.89 -5.69
N GLU A 57 7.97 -0.22 -6.39
CA GLU A 57 9.03 -0.86 -7.16
C GLU A 57 10.00 -1.65 -6.28
N ASN A 58 10.25 -1.16 -5.06
CA ASN A 58 11.17 -1.79 -4.12
C ASN A 58 10.46 -2.69 -3.08
N LEU A 59 9.15 -2.92 -3.21
CA LEU A 59 8.36 -3.69 -2.25
C LEU A 59 8.76 -5.17 -2.22
N HIS A 60 9.45 -5.58 -1.16
CA HIS A 60 9.79 -6.98 -0.91
C HIS A 60 10.01 -7.25 0.58
N PHE A 61 9.64 -8.43 1.04
CA PHE A 61 9.98 -8.87 2.40
C PHE A 61 11.43 -9.35 2.45
N THR A 62 12.18 -8.85 3.42
CA THR A 62 13.53 -9.29 3.74
C THR A 62 13.50 -10.54 4.63
N ASP A 63 14.62 -11.27 4.68
CA ASP A 63 14.77 -12.43 5.55
C ASP A 63 14.59 -12.09 7.04
N ASP A 64 15.08 -10.92 7.46
CA ASP A 64 14.99 -10.44 8.84
C ASP A 64 13.54 -10.12 9.23
N GLU A 65 12.77 -9.50 8.34
CA GLU A 65 11.34 -9.22 8.56
C GLU A 65 10.54 -10.53 8.65
N ILE A 66 10.83 -11.51 7.79
CA ILE A 66 10.16 -12.82 7.84
C ILE A 66 10.54 -13.56 9.14
N ALA A 67 11.79 -13.47 9.57
CA ALA A 67 12.22 -14.05 10.85
C ALA A 67 11.53 -13.37 12.04
N TYR A 68 11.34 -12.05 11.98
CA TYR A 68 10.57 -11.30 12.97
C TYR A 68 9.10 -11.75 13.00
N LEU A 69 8.43 -11.85 11.85
CA LEU A 69 7.05 -12.34 11.76
C LEU A 69 6.91 -13.77 12.28
N ARG A 70 7.86 -14.66 11.99
CA ARG A 70 7.88 -16.02 12.54
C ARG A 70 7.90 -16.03 14.07
N LYS A 71 8.72 -15.17 14.68
CA LYS A 71 8.83 -15.06 16.15
C LYS A 71 7.54 -14.57 16.81
N SER A 72 6.67 -13.86 16.08
CA SER A 72 5.41 -13.37 16.62
C SER A 72 4.40 -14.49 16.94
N GLY A 73 4.51 -15.65 16.28
CA GLY A 73 3.60 -16.77 16.46
C GLY A 73 2.21 -16.62 15.80
N PHE A 74 1.94 -15.51 15.11
CA PHE A 74 0.64 -15.25 14.47
C PHE A 74 0.52 -15.85 13.05
N PHE A 75 1.63 -16.22 12.43
CA PHE A 75 1.70 -16.53 11.00
C PHE A 75 2.13 -17.97 10.74
N GLN A 76 1.49 -18.62 9.77
CA GLN A 76 1.81 -19.96 9.32
C GLN A 76 3.14 -19.97 8.55
N ASP A 77 3.98 -20.96 8.80
CA ASP A 77 5.30 -21.05 8.14
C ASP A 77 5.20 -21.15 6.61
N ALA A 78 4.14 -21.78 6.09
CA ALA A 78 3.89 -21.86 4.65
C ALA A 78 3.65 -20.47 4.04
N PHE A 79 2.76 -19.67 4.65
CA PHE A 79 2.52 -18.29 4.27
C PHE A 79 3.80 -17.44 4.34
N LEU A 80 4.58 -17.57 5.42
CA LEU A 80 5.85 -16.84 5.57
C LEU A 80 6.91 -17.19 4.52
N ARG A 81 6.90 -18.43 3.99
CA ARG A 81 7.77 -18.80 2.86
C ARG A 81 7.35 -18.09 1.59
N ASP A 82 6.05 -17.99 1.33
CA ASP A 82 5.51 -17.35 0.13
C ASP A 82 5.77 -15.84 0.13
N LEU A 83 5.78 -15.18 1.31
CA LEU A 83 6.15 -13.77 1.44
C LEU A 83 7.54 -13.41 0.87
N ARG A 84 8.49 -14.36 0.83
CA ARG A 84 9.82 -14.14 0.22
C ARG A 84 9.74 -13.74 -1.26
N HIS A 85 8.74 -14.29 -1.95
CA HIS A 85 8.50 -14.11 -3.37
C HIS A 85 7.49 -13.00 -3.65
N PHE A 86 6.94 -12.37 -2.62
CA PHE A 86 5.99 -11.30 -2.77
C PHE A 86 6.64 -10.10 -3.47
N ARG A 87 6.04 -9.66 -4.58
CA ARG A 87 6.39 -8.46 -5.33
C ARG A 87 5.11 -7.77 -5.77
N PHE A 88 5.16 -6.45 -5.85
CA PHE A 88 4.09 -5.70 -6.49
C PHE A 88 4.14 -5.93 -8.00
N THR A 89 3.01 -6.30 -8.59
CA THR A 89 2.86 -6.56 -10.03
C THR A 89 1.63 -5.86 -10.61
N GLY A 90 1.05 -4.94 -9.85
CA GLY A 90 -0.14 -4.20 -10.26
C GLY A 90 0.17 -2.97 -11.11
N ASP A 91 -0.89 -2.35 -11.58
CA ASP A 91 -0.88 -1.09 -12.30
C ASP A 91 -1.28 0.06 -11.37
N VAL A 92 -0.70 1.24 -11.62
CA VAL A 92 -0.99 2.47 -10.89
C VAL A 92 -1.37 3.57 -11.87
N ASP A 93 -2.56 4.14 -11.72
CA ASP A 93 -2.95 5.38 -12.37
C ASP A 93 -2.94 6.50 -11.33
N ALA A 94 -2.35 7.65 -11.64
CA ALA A 94 -2.30 8.78 -10.71
C ALA A 94 -2.41 10.12 -11.42
N MET A 95 -2.89 11.12 -10.69
CA MET A 95 -2.75 12.51 -11.12
C MET A 95 -1.27 12.89 -11.15
N PRO A 96 -0.81 13.63 -12.18
CA PRO A 96 0.56 14.17 -12.18
C PRO A 96 0.81 15.05 -10.95
N GLU A 97 2.01 14.98 -10.38
CA GLU A 97 2.37 15.88 -9.28
C GLU A 97 2.24 17.35 -9.69
N GLY A 98 1.80 18.19 -8.75
CA GLY A 98 1.49 19.59 -9.01
C GLY A 98 0.07 19.83 -9.53
N THR A 99 -0.71 18.77 -9.81
CA THR A 99 -2.12 18.89 -10.22
C THR A 99 -2.99 19.36 -9.06
N VAL A 100 -3.86 20.34 -9.33
CA VAL A 100 -4.88 20.79 -8.38
C VAL A 100 -6.07 19.81 -8.39
N PHE A 101 -6.52 19.37 -7.22
CA PHE A 101 -7.65 18.44 -7.11
C PHE A 101 -8.64 18.81 -5.99
N PHE A 102 -9.84 18.24 -6.08
CA PHE A 102 -10.99 18.49 -5.21
C PHE A 102 -11.47 17.24 -4.46
N PRO A 103 -12.37 17.37 -3.46
CA PRO A 103 -12.79 16.23 -2.68
C PRO A 103 -13.61 15.27 -3.53
N ASN A 104 -13.49 13.97 -3.23
CA ASN A 104 -14.14 12.87 -3.94
C ASN A 104 -13.67 12.69 -5.39
N GLU A 105 -12.47 13.20 -5.71
CA GLU A 105 -11.75 12.88 -6.94
C GLU A 105 -10.63 11.87 -6.63
N PRO A 106 -10.56 10.73 -7.36
CA PRO A 106 -9.49 9.77 -7.17
C PRO A 106 -8.16 10.37 -7.63
N ILE A 107 -7.20 10.49 -6.72
CA ILE A 107 -5.85 11.02 -7.02
C ILE A 107 -4.86 9.91 -7.38
N LEU A 108 -5.11 8.69 -6.91
CA LEU A 108 -4.34 7.50 -7.20
C LEU A 108 -5.26 6.28 -7.21
N ARG A 109 -5.06 5.39 -8.18
CA ARG A 109 -5.77 4.12 -8.32
C ARG A 109 -4.75 3.00 -8.44
N VAL A 110 -4.94 1.94 -7.68
CA VAL A 110 -4.16 0.70 -7.74
C VAL A 110 -5.04 -0.42 -8.29
N THR A 111 -4.59 -1.09 -9.35
CA THR A 111 -5.20 -2.31 -9.89
C THR A 111 -4.21 -3.45 -9.73
N ALA A 112 -4.46 -4.39 -8.82
CA ALA A 112 -3.53 -5.47 -8.52
C ALA A 112 -4.26 -6.70 -7.97
N PRO A 113 -3.60 -7.88 -7.84
CA PRO A 113 -4.14 -8.96 -7.03
C PRO A 113 -4.50 -8.45 -5.63
N LEU A 114 -5.67 -8.84 -5.12
CA LEU A 114 -6.23 -8.37 -3.85
C LEU A 114 -5.21 -8.32 -2.69
N PRO A 115 -4.38 -9.36 -2.46
CA PRO A 115 -3.39 -9.34 -1.39
C PRO A 115 -2.36 -8.21 -1.54
N GLN A 116 -1.98 -7.89 -2.79
CA GLN A 116 -1.04 -6.81 -3.09
C GLN A 116 -1.67 -5.44 -2.91
N ALA A 117 -2.85 -5.22 -3.49
CA ALA A 117 -3.56 -3.94 -3.40
C ALA A 117 -3.86 -3.58 -1.93
N GLN A 118 -4.22 -4.57 -1.11
CA GLN A 118 -4.51 -4.39 0.30
C GLN A 118 -3.26 -4.02 1.11
N LEU A 119 -2.13 -4.72 0.91
CA LEU A 119 -0.91 -4.49 1.69
C LEU A 119 -0.35 -3.07 1.53
N VAL A 120 -0.41 -2.52 0.32
CA VAL A 120 0.18 -1.22 -0.01
C VAL A 120 -0.67 -0.02 0.46
N GLU A 121 -1.93 -0.25 0.82
CA GLU A 121 -2.90 0.78 1.20
C GLU A 121 -2.36 1.72 2.28
N THR A 122 -1.95 1.18 3.43
CA THR A 122 -1.50 1.99 4.57
C THR A 122 -0.30 2.87 4.21
N ARG A 123 0.67 2.33 3.45
CA ARG A 123 1.88 3.10 3.09
C ARG A 123 1.56 4.19 2.07
N LEU A 124 0.77 3.87 1.05
CA LEU A 124 0.36 4.85 0.03
C LEU A 124 -0.43 6.01 0.65
N ILE A 125 -1.36 5.71 1.57
CA ILE A 125 -2.08 6.75 2.33
C ILE A 125 -1.09 7.63 3.08
N ASN A 126 -0.14 7.03 3.81
CA ASN A 126 0.81 7.80 4.62
C ASN A 126 1.69 8.74 3.79
N LEU A 127 2.25 8.25 2.68
CA LEU A 127 3.10 9.02 1.78
C LEU A 127 2.34 10.18 1.13
N LEU A 128 1.21 9.89 0.49
CA LEU A 128 0.44 10.90 -0.25
C LEU A 128 -0.22 11.91 0.69
N GLN A 129 -0.75 11.47 1.82
CA GLN A 129 -1.37 12.37 2.80
C GLN A 129 -0.36 13.37 3.36
N PHE A 130 0.85 12.93 3.71
CA PHE A 130 1.87 13.83 4.27
C PHE A 130 2.36 14.86 3.25
N GLN A 131 2.57 14.45 2.00
CA GLN A 131 3.09 15.35 0.96
C GLN A 131 2.02 16.34 0.44
N THR A 132 0.75 15.94 0.46
CA THR A 132 -0.37 16.76 -0.03
C THR A 132 -0.82 17.83 0.99
N LEU A 133 -0.62 17.59 2.29
CA LEU A 133 -1.05 18.49 3.37
C LEU A 133 0.04 19.51 3.72
#